data_AF-A0A967ARA0-F1
#
_entry.id   AF-A0A967ARA0-F1
#
_cell.length_a   1.000
_cell.length_b   1.000
_cell.length_c   1.000
_cell.angle_alpha   90.00
_cell.angle_beta   90.00
_cell.angle_gamma   90.00
#
_symmetry.space_group_name_H-M   'P 1'
#
loop_
_entity.id
_entity.type
_entity.pdbx_description
1 polymer ?
#
loop_
_entity_poly.entity_id
_entity_poly.type
_entity_poly.pdbx_seq_one_letter_code
_entity_poly.pdbx_strand_id
1 'polypeptide(L)'
;MNRFLDVRQILGFLGVWGLVLLALIVFDACKESGPSSAYVDLEPVAYHENGQGFVGSESCRECHADLYRSHMKTAHHRTSSVTDSGSVRGNFEAGRNTYNLNDSLGFRMVADPNGWYQESYWTKEGRMASRDTLDIVIGSGTKG
;
A
#
# COMPACT_ATOMS: atom_id res chain seq x y z
N MET A 1 -36.14 30.40 61.91
CA MET A 1 -35.21 29.25 61.97
C MET A 1 -34.47 29.21 60.64
N ASN A 2 -33.52 30.12 60.44
CA ASN A 2 -32.91 30.39 59.12
C ASN A 2 -31.53 29.74 59.08
N ARG A 3 -31.41 28.60 58.40
CA ARG A 3 -30.14 28.02 58.01
C ARG A 3 -29.57 28.85 56.86
N PHE A 4 -28.67 29.78 57.15
CA PHE A 4 -27.77 30.30 56.13
C PHE A 4 -26.85 29.15 55.69
N LEU A 5 -26.85 28.81 54.41
CA LEU A 5 -25.88 27.84 53.88
C LEU A 5 -24.48 28.43 54.06
N ASP A 6 -23.60 27.70 54.76
CA ASP A 6 -22.19 28.05 54.93
C ASP A 6 -21.51 28.11 53.55
N VAL A 7 -20.70 29.14 53.32
CA VAL A 7 -19.92 29.36 52.09
C VAL A 7 -19.08 28.13 51.73
N ARG A 8 -18.59 27.37 52.73
CA ARG A 8 -17.90 26.08 52.50
C ARG A 8 -18.80 25.02 51.87
N GLN A 9 -20.09 24.98 52.22
CA GLN A 9 -21.03 24.05 51.61
C GLN A 9 -21.34 24.45 50.16
N ILE A 10 -21.49 25.75 49.89
CA ILE A 10 -21.72 26.25 48.53
C ILE A 10 -20.52 25.95 47.62
N LEU A 11 -19.29 26.19 48.10
CA LEU A 11 -18.06 25.84 47.37
C LEU A 11 -17.92 24.32 47.16
N GLY A 12 -18.29 23.51 48.14
CA GLY A 12 -18.32 22.05 48.01
C GLY A 12 -19.31 21.56 46.95
N PHE A 13 -20.52 22.11 46.92
CA PHE A 13 -21.51 21.78 45.89
C PHE A 13 -21.04 22.21 44.49
N LEU A 14 -20.48 23.41 44.33
CA LEU A 14 -19.94 23.88 43.05
C LEU A 14 -18.80 22.99 42.53
N GLY A 15 -17.92 22.52 43.42
CA GLY A 15 -16.85 21.59 43.05
C GLY A 15 -17.37 20.22 42.59
N VAL A 16 -18.34 19.65 43.30
CA VAL A 16 -18.96 18.37 42.91
C VAL A 16 -19.70 18.51 41.58
N TRP A 17 -20.50 19.57 41.42
CA TRP A 17 -21.20 19.83 40.16
C TRP A 17 -20.24 20.09 39.00
N GLY A 18 -19.11 20.78 39.23
CA GLY A 18 -18.07 20.97 38.23
C GLY A 18 -17.43 19.66 37.78
N LEU A 19 -17.17 18.73 38.71
CA LEU A 19 -16.65 17.39 38.38
C LEU A 19 -17.67 16.53 37.61
N VAL A 20 -18.94 16.61 37.99
CA VAL A 20 -20.03 15.92 37.25
C VAL A 20 -20.14 16.47 35.82
N LEU A 21 -20.06 17.80 35.66
CA LEU A 21 -20.14 18.45 34.35
C LEU A 21 -18.94 18.09 33.47
N LEU A 22 -17.72 18.05 34.05
CA LEU A 22 -16.52 17.57 33.36
C LEU A 22 -16.65 16.11 32.93
N ALA A 23 -17.17 15.24 33.79
CA ALA A 23 -17.37 13.82 33.47
C ALA A 23 -18.40 13.62 32.34
N LEU A 24 -19.48 14.42 32.30
CA LEU A 24 -20.45 14.40 31.22
C LEU A 24 -19.84 14.87 29.89
N ILE A 25 -19.04 15.94 29.91
CA ILE A 25 -18.33 16.40 28.71
C ILE A 25 -17.37 15.33 28.17
N VAL A 26 -16.62 14.67 29.05
CA VAL A 26 -15.72 13.58 28.65
C VAL A 26 -16.50 12.39 28.10
N PHE A 27 -17.63 12.03 28.71
CA PHE A 27 -18.48 10.94 28.25
C PHE A 27 -19.07 11.20 26.85
N ASP A 28 -19.58 12.41 26.60
CA ASP A 28 -20.09 12.80 25.28
C ASP A 28 -18.96 12.86 24.23
N ALA A 29 -17.78 13.38 24.60
CA ALA A 29 -16.61 13.40 23.71
C ALA A 29 -16.10 12.00 23.36
N CYS A 30 -16.29 11.00 24.22
CA CYS A 30 -15.92 9.61 23.96
C CYS A 30 -16.99 8.81 23.21
N LYS A 31 -18.24 9.27 23.15
CA LYS A 31 -19.34 8.51 22.54
C LYS A 31 -19.33 8.54 21.00
N GLU A 32 -18.71 9.56 20.41
CA GLU A 32 -18.63 9.75 18.94
C GLU A 32 -17.23 9.52 18.35
N SER A 33 -16.39 8.66 18.94
CA SER A 33 -15.07 8.36 18.36
C SER A 33 -15.10 7.25 17.29
N GLY A 34 -16.27 6.75 16.91
CA GLY A 34 -16.41 5.79 15.82
C GLY A 34 -16.53 6.52 14.47
N PRO A 35 -15.76 6.16 13.43
CA PRO A 35 -15.91 6.77 12.12
C PRO A 35 -17.32 6.49 11.59
N SER A 36 -18.17 7.51 11.56
CA SER A 36 -19.37 7.53 10.72
C SER A 36 -18.92 7.74 9.28
N SER A 37 -18.51 6.65 8.62
CA SER A 37 -18.21 6.66 7.20
C SER A 37 -19.53 6.49 6.45
N ALA A 38 -19.91 7.48 5.64
CA ALA A 38 -20.97 7.31 4.67
C ALA A 38 -20.55 6.18 3.72
N TYR A 39 -21.43 5.20 3.48
CA TYR A 39 -21.12 4.09 2.59
C TYR A 39 -20.76 4.64 1.19
N VAL A 40 -19.51 4.42 0.78
CA VAL A 40 -19.01 4.79 -0.55
C VAL A 40 -19.07 3.54 -1.41
N ASP A 41 -19.81 3.60 -2.52
CA ASP A 41 -19.78 2.53 -3.51
C ASP A 41 -18.40 2.49 -4.18
N LEU A 42 -17.82 1.29 -4.20
CA LEU A 42 -16.50 1.06 -4.78
C LEU A 42 -16.64 0.84 -6.28
N GLU A 43 -15.92 1.65 -7.07
CA GLU A 43 -15.89 1.52 -8.52
C GLU A 43 -14.95 0.38 -8.96
N PRO A 44 -15.41 -0.58 -9.79
CA PRO A 44 -14.55 -1.65 -10.30
C PRO A 44 -13.45 -1.12 -11.23
N VAL A 45 -12.20 -1.53 -11.01
CA VAL A 45 -11.06 -1.24 -11.90
C VAL A 45 -10.90 -2.27 -13.01
N ALA A 46 -11.53 -3.44 -12.86
CA ALA A 46 -11.58 -4.48 -13.88
C ALA A 46 -12.83 -5.35 -13.67
N TYR A 47 -13.28 -6.03 -14.73
CA TYR A 47 -14.36 -7.02 -14.66
C TYR A 47 -13.82 -8.39 -15.04
N HIS A 48 -14.19 -9.40 -14.26
CA HIS A 48 -13.98 -10.79 -14.62
C HIS A 48 -15.10 -11.27 -15.54
N GLU A 49 -14.85 -12.29 -16.36
CA GLU A 49 -15.82 -12.86 -17.32
C GLU A 49 -17.13 -13.34 -16.67
N ASN A 50 -17.12 -13.61 -15.36
CA ASN A 50 -18.32 -13.96 -14.59
C ASN A 50 -19.17 -12.74 -14.17
N GLY A 51 -18.83 -11.53 -14.61
CA GLY A 51 -19.52 -10.28 -14.29
C GLY A 51 -19.14 -9.63 -12.95
N GLN A 52 -18.21 -10.21 -12.19
CA GLN A 52 -17.77 -9.62 -10.92
C GLN A 52 -16.70 -8.54 -11.15
N GLY A 53 -16.85 -7.42 -10.46
CA GLY A 53 -15.88 -6.33 -10.46
C GLY A 53 -14.74 -6.58 -9.48
N PHE A 54 -13.52 -6.27 -9.90
CA PHE A 54 -12.34 -6.17 -9.04
C PHE A 54 -12.12 -4.70 -8.66
N VAL A 55 -12.07 -4.39 -7.37
CA VAL A 55 -11.97 -3.02 -6.83
C VAL A 55 -10.58 -2.65 -6.31
N GLY A 56 -9.60 -3.56 -6.46
CA GLY A 56 -8.25 -3.38 -5.92
C GLY A 56 -8.17 -3.52 -4.40
N SER A 57 -7.00 -3.91 -3.89
CA SER A 57 -6.81 -4.14 -2.45
C SER A 57 -6.80 -2.86 -1.61
N GLU A 58 -6.51 -1.70 -2.22
CA GLU A 58 -6.52 -0.40 -1.52
C GLU A 58 -7.91 -0.04 -1.02
N SER A 59 -8.97 -0.42 -1.74
CA SER A 59 -10.36 -0.20 -1.32
C SER A 59 -10.67 -0.84 0.05
N CYS A 60 -9.95 -1.90 0.42
CA CYS A 60 -10.14 -2.61 1.68
C CYS A 60 -9.49 -1.90 2.88
N ARG A 61 -8.61 -0.90 2.64
CA ARG A 61 -7.77 -0.28 3.67
C ARG A 61 -8.58 0.44 4.75
N GLU A 62 -9.67 1.09 4.39
CA GLU A 62 -10.47 1.90 5.32
C GLU A 62 -11.08 1.06 6.44
N CYS A 63 -11.69 -0.08 6.10
CA CYS A 63 -12.31 -0.98 7.07
C CYS A 63 -11.33 -2.05 7.63
N HIS A 64 -10.29 -2.40 6.87
CA HIS A 64 -9.36 -3.49 7.23
C HIS A 64 -7.90 -3.03 7.23
N ALA A 65 -7.62 -1.93 7.94
CA ALA A 65 -6.31 -1.28 7.94
C ALA A 65 -5.15 -2.21 8.34
N ASP A 66 -5.32 -3.04 9.37
CA ASP A 66 -4.28 -3.94 9.88
C ASP A 66 -3.97 -5.08 8.90
N LEU A 67 -5.03 -5.65 8.31
CA LEU A 67 -4.90 -6.68 7.29
C LEU A 67 -4.23 -6.11 6.04
N TYR A 68 -4.65 -4.94 5.58
CA TYR A 68 -4.01 -4.25 4.46
C TYR A 68 -2.52 -4.02 4.74
N ARG A 69 -2.17 -3.43 5.89
CA ARG A 69 -0.76 -3.16 6.25
C ARG A 69 0.10 -4.43 6.32
N SER A 70 -0.46 -5.55 6.77
CA SER A 70 0.26 -6.83 6.77
C SER A 70 0.37 -7.44 5.37
N HIS A 71 -0.71 -7.39 4.57
CA HIS A 71 -0.74 -7.86 3.17
C HIS A 71 0.32 -7.18 2.31
N MET A 72 0.48 -5.85 2.41
CA MET A 72 1.49 -5.08 1.65
C MET A 72 2.94 -5.55 1.91
N LYS A 73 3.19 -6.25 3.02
CA LYS A 73 4.51 -6.79 3.39
C LYS A 73 4.70 -8.25 2.97
N THR A 74 3.68 -8.91 2.43
CA THR A 74 3.74 -10.31 2.04
C THR A 74 4.45 -10.51 0.70
N ALA A 75 4.93 -11.74 0.48
CA ALA A 75 5.41 -12.16 -0.83
C ALA A 75 4.29 -12.12 -1.89
N HIS A 76 3.03 -12.40 -1.51
CA HIS A 76 1.87 -12.34 -2.40
C HIS A 76 1.70 -10.95 -3.02
N HIS A 77 1.76 -9.90 -2.20
CA HIS A 77 1.66 -8.53 -2.69
C HIS A 77 2.84 -8.16 -3.61
N ARG A 78 4.06 -8.61 -3.27
CA ARG A 78 5.28 -8.33 -4.04
C ARG A 78 5.50 -9.22 -5.26
N THR A 79 4.60 -10.17 -5.55
CA THR A 79 4.83 -11.15 -6.62
C THR A 79 4.77 -10.53 -8.00
N SER A 80 3.96 -9.48 -8.18
CA SER A 80 3.83 -8.79 -9.46
C SER A 80 3.82 -7.29 -9.21
N SER A 81 4.53 -6.54 -10.04
CA SER A 81 4.57 -5.08 -9.96
C SER A 81 4.82 -4.49 -11.34
N VAL A 82 4.41 -3.24 -11.53
CA VAL A 82 4.83 -2.45 -12.69
C VAL A 82 6.34 -2.24 -12.62
N THR A 83 6.99 -2.27 -13.77
CA THR A 83 8.43 -2.01 -13.87
C THR A 83 8.77 -0.58 -13.51
N ASP A 84 9.61 -0.43 -12.50
CA ASP A 84 10.26 0.82 -12.10
C ASP A 84 11.64 0.53 -11.47
N SER A 85 12.35 1.59 -11.09
CA SER A 85 13.70 1.48 -10.49
C SER A 85 13.74 0.72 -9.15
N GLY A 86 12.62 0.62 -8.44
CA GLY A 86 12.48 -0.10 -7.19
C GLY A 86 11.99 -1.54 -7.35
N SER A 87 11.23 -1.85 -8.41
CA SER A 87 10.71 -3.19 -8.67
C SER A 87 11.69 -4.06 -9.46
N VAL A 88 12.45 -3.51 -10.41
CA VAL A 88 13.42 -4.29 -11.18
C VAL A 88 14.70 -4.49 -10.38
N ARG A 89 14.92 -5.72 -9.89
CA ARG A 89 16.10 -6.10 -9.11
C ARG A 89 17.29 -6.59 -9.94
N GLY A 90 17.14 -6.64 -11.26
CA GLY A 90 18.21 -7.03 -12.18
C GLY A 90 19.35 -6.02 -12.24
N ASN A 91 20.52 -6.46 -12.72
CA ASN A 91 21.66 -5.57 -12.94
C ASN A 91 21.64 -5.06 -14.38
N PHE A 92 21.86 -3.75 -14.55
CA PHE A 92 21.86 -3.06 -15.85
C PHE A 92 23.27 -2.57 -16.26
N GLU A 93 24.28 -2.84 -15.44
CA GLU A 93 25.66 -2.49 -15.74
C GLU A 93 26.25 -3.44 -16.78
N ALA A 94 27.01 -2.88 -17.72
CA ALA A 94 27.70 -3.63 -18.75
C ALA A 94 28.57 -4.75 -18.16
N GLY A 95 28.37 -5.98 -18.67
CA GLY A 95 29.09 -7.17 -18.22
C GLY A 95 28.48 -7.87 -17.00
N ARG A 96 27.49 -7.26 -16.34
CA ARG A 96 26.70 -7.86 -15.26
C ARG A 96 25.22 -8.00 -15.60
N ASN A 97 24.84 -7.58 -16.81
CA ASN A 97 23.47 -7.48 -17.29
C ASN A 97 23.12 -8.51 -18.37
N THR A 98 23.95 -9.53 -18.59
CA THR A 98 23.81 -10.47 -19.71
C THR A 98 23.45 -11.89 -19.25
N TYR A 99 22.63 -12.58 -20.04
CA TYR A 99 22.33 -14.01 -19.90
C TYR A 99 22.44 -14.69 -21.26
N ASN A 100 23.37 -15.63 -21.42
CA ASN A 100 23.49 -16.42 -22.65
C ASN A 100 22.55 -17.64 -22.56
N LEU A 101 21.57 -17.70 -23.46
CA LEU A 101 20.66 -18.85 -23.52
C LEU A 101 21.34 -20.05 -24.17
N ASN A 102 22.14 -19.82 -25.21
CA ASN A 102 22.95 -20.82 -25.90
C ASN A 102 24.11 -20.15 -26.66
N ASP A 103 24.86 -20.93 -27.44
CA ASP A 103 26.02 -20.47 -28.21
C ASP A 103 25.72 -19.46 -29.32
N SER A 104 24.44 -19.21 -29.62
CA SER A 104 24.00 -18.29 -30.68
C SER A 104 23.14 -17.14 -30.19
N LEU A 105 22.43 -17.28 -29.06
CA LEU A 105 21.49 -16.27 -28.56
C LEU A 105 21.79 -15.89 -27.11
N GLY A 106 21.92 -14.60 -26.86
CA GLY A 106 22.03 -14.00 -25.54
C GLY A 106 20.99 -12.91 -25.33
N PHE A 107 20.78 -12.58 -24.06
CA PHE A 107 19.91 -11.51 -23.60
C PHE A 107 20.71 -10.52 -22.78
N ARG A 108 20.37 -9.23 -22.87
CA ARG A 108 20.88 -8.22 -21.95
C ARG A 108 19.79 -7.27 -21.47
N MET A 109 19.92 -6.86 -20.21
CA MET A 109 19.04 -5.88 -19.59
C MET A 109 19.61 -4.49 -19.83
N VAL A 110 18.80 -3.58 -20.38
CA VAL A 110 19.20 -2.20 -20.68
C VAL A 110 18.18 -1.24 -20.08
N ALA A 111 18.66 -0.13 -19.52
CA ALA A 111 17.82 0.96 -19.03
C ALA A 111 18.31 2.27 -19.66
N ASP A 112 17.36 3.11 -20.06
CA ASP A 112 17.61 4.47 -20.54
C ASP A 112 16.50 5.41 -20.02
N PRO A 113 16.56 6.74 -20.25
CA PRO A 113 15.55 7.66 -19.71
C PRO A 113 14.10 7.34 -20.13
N ASN A 114 13.88 6.52 -21.15
CA ASN A 114 12.56 6.15 -21.64
C ASN A 114 12.03 4.83 -21.05
N GLY A 115 12.84 4.08 -20.30
CA GLY A 115 12.38 2.87 -19.61
C GLY A 115 13.40 1.76 -19.48
N TRP A 116 12.88 0.55 -19.26
CA TRP A 116 13.65 -0.68 -19.09
C TRP A 116 13.33 -1.66 -20.21
N TYR A 117 14.38 -2.34 -20.67
CA TYR A 117 14.32 -3.18 -21.86
C TYR A 117 15.06 -4.48 -21.64
N GLN A 118 14.58 -5.52 -22.30
CA GLN A 118 15.34 -6.74 -22.57
C GLN A 118 15.69 -6.77 -24.05
N GLU A 119 16.99 -6.83 -24.35
CA GLU A 119 17.49 -7.00 -25.70
C GLU A 119 17.94 -8.43 -25.91
N SER A 120 17.52 -9.04 -27.01
CA SER A 120 18.14 -10.27 -27.50
C SER A 120 19.24 -9.93 -28.50
N TYR A 121 20.34 -10.68 -28.50
CA TYR A 121 21.46 -10.48 -29.43
C TYR A 121 22.06 -11.81 -29.88
N TRP A 122 22.58 -11.82 -31.11
CA TRP A 122 23.33 -12.95 -31.62
C TRP A 122 24.76 -12.90 -31.06
N THR A 123 25.15 -13.94 -30.33
CA THR A 123 26.40 -13.95 -29.54
C THR A 123 27.67 -13.92 -30.40
N LYS A 124 27.63 -14.49 -31.60
CA LYS A 124 28.78 -14.55 -32.53
C LYS A 124 29.06 -13.22 -33.20
N GLU A 125 28.01 -12.52 -33.63
CA GLU A 125 28.12 -11.25 -34.34
C GLU A 125 28.02 -10.03 -33.40
N GLY A 126 27.52 -10.24 -32.18
CA GLY A 126 27.22 -9.15 -31.23
C GLY A 126 26.04 -8.26 -31.66
N ARG A 127 25.31 -8.64 -32.72
CA ARG A 127 24.23 -7.82 -33.29
C ARG A 127 22.93 -8.03 -32.52
N MET A 128 22.21 -6.94 -32.26
CA MET A 128 20.88 -6.99 -31.65
C MET A 128 19.90 -7.72 -32.58
N ALA A 129 19.08 -8.59 -32.00
CA ALA A 129 18.03 -9.34 -32.69
C ALA A 129 16.66 -8.73 -32.40
N SER A 130 16.34 -8.41 -31.14
CA SER A 130 15.15 -7.67 -30.72
C SER A 130 15.44 -6.79 -29.52
N ARG A 131 14.55 -5.82 -29.28
CA ARG A 131 14.48 -5.01 -28.06
C ARG A 131 13.01 -4.89 -27.68
N ASP A 132 12.68 -5.32 -26.47
CA ASP A 132 11.32 -5.37 -25.96
C ASP A 132 11.23 -4.65 -24.61
N THR A 133 10.11 -3.98 -24.34
CA THR A 133 9.86 -3.29 -23.07
C THR A 133 9.66 -4.28 -21.93
N LEU A 134 10.11 -3.91 -20.74
CA LEU A 134 9.79 -4.61 -19.51
C LEU A 134 8.68 -3.84 -18.81
N ASP A 135 7.44 -4.29 -18.92
CA ASP A 135 6.28 -3.58 -18.34
C ASP A 135 5.86 -4.14 -16.97
N ILE A 136 6.10 -5.44 -16.75
CA ILE A 136 5.73 -6.16 -15.53
C ILE A 136 6.94 -6.92 -14.99
N VAL A 137 7.21 -6.75 -13.71
CA VAL A 137 8.16 -7.56 -12.94
C VAL A 137 7.40 -8.67 -12.23
N ILE A 138 7.87 -9.91 -12.42
CA ILE A 138 7.35 -11.10 -11.74
C ILE A 138 8.40 -11.64 -10.76
N GLY A 139 8.00 -11.85 -9.52
CA GLY A 139 8.80 -12.48 -8.47
C GLY A 139 8.81 -11.67 -7.18
N SER A 140 8.53 -12.34 -6.06
CA SER A 140 8.52 -11.72 -4.72
C SER A 140 9.91 -11.52 -4.10
N GLY A 141 10.97 -11.90 -4.81
CA GLY A 141 12.36 -11.83 -4.34
C GLY A 141 12.67 -12.74 -3.15
N THR A 142 11.84 -13.76 -2.91
CA THR A 142 12.01 -14.72 -1.79
C THR A 142 12.71 -16.00 -2.20
N LYS A 143 12.66 -16.38 -3.48
CA LYS A 143 13.39 -17.49 -4.06
C LYS A 143 14.05 -17.01 -5.34
N GLY A 144 15.36 -17.23 -5.44
CA GLY A 144 16.21 -16.93 -6.58
C GLY A 144 17.08 -18.14 -6.89
#